data_AF-A0A821DJP7-F1
#
_entry.id   AF-A0A821DJP7-F1
#
_cell.length_a   1.000
_cell.length_b   1.000
_cell.length_c   1.000
_cell.angle_alpha   90.00
_cell.angle_beta   90.00
_cell.angle_gamma   90.00
#
_symmetry.space_group_name_H-M   'P 1'
#
loop_
_entity.id
_entity.type
_entity.pdbx_description
1 polymer ?
#
loop_
_entity_poly.entity_id
_entity_poly.type
_entity_poly.pdbx_seq_one_letter_code
_entity_poly.pdbx_strand_id
1 'polypeptide(L)'
;MLDDTGPSLRIYANFNQVDAKFSNSTLNRAATCIQRWWRGFIVRHRLNYMKKEVSNFGLTWVEFSSRYRQVVQRIQKMRQSEYKQFIFNINETRDFLTTEKRLTTIFKTLSFNDKLDVNELEKFFECCDLSATSYEIKEALDYVLQHYPPQKNDSLTKEIIFDVVYYIYPPKATGLQTSRKSTWVRPIIDGEDETAIQGTPFLEPIDMNIVYKFLDKQ
;
A
#
# COMPACT_ATOMS: atom_id res chain seq x y z
N MET A 1 23.40 -77.99 -9.38
CA MET A 1 24.19 -77.35 -8.31
C MET A 1 24.95 -76.23 -9.00
N LEU A 2 24.49 -74.99 -8.88
CA LEU A 2 25.15 -73.83 -9.48
C LEU A 2 25.72 -73.02 -8.33
N ASP A 3 27.04 -72.93 -8.34
CA ASP A 3 27.86 -72.32 -7.31
C ASP A 3 27.61 -70.81 -7.20
N ASP A 4 27.30 -70.40 -5.97
CA ASP A 4 27.31 -69.02 -5.48
C ASP A 4 28.72 -68.41 -5.68
N THR A 5 28.97 -67.83 -6.84
CA THR A 5 30.17 -67.05 -7.12
C THR A 5 29.83 -65.57 -7.19
N GLY A 6 30.00 -64.90 -6.04
CA GLY A 6 30.19 -63.45 -5.99
C GLY A 6 29.75 -62.79 -4.68
N PRO A 7 30.57 -61.91 -4.05
CA PRO A 7 30.13 -61.00 -3.00
C PRO A 7 29.04 -60.01 -3.47
N SER A 8 28.56 -60.12 -4.71
CA SER A 8 27.78 -59.11 -5.40
C SER A 8 26.33 -59.03 -4.95
N LEU A 9 25.65 -60.13 -4.64
CA LEU A 9 24.22 -60.07 -4.28
C LEU A 9 23.96 -59.50 -2.88
N ARG A 10 24.78 -59.84 -1.88
CA ARG A 10 24.68 -59.24 -0.53
C ARG A 10 25.10 -57.78 -0.52
N ILE A 11 26.14 -57.43 -1.29
CA ILE A 11 26.56 -56.03 -1.45
C ILE A 11 25.47 -55.25 -2.19
N TYR A 12 24.94 -55.79 -3.30
CA TYR A 12 23.86 -55.18 -4.07
C TYR A 12 22.58 -55.01 -3.26
N ALA A 13 22.21 -55.98 -2.41
CA ALA A 13 21.08 -55.88 -1.49
C ALA A 13 21.29 -54.87 -0.36
N ASN A 14 22.54 -54.66 0.10
CA ASN A 14 22.88 -53.62 1.07
C ASN A 14 22.90 -52.21 0.45
N PHE A 15 23.33 -52.07 -0.80
CA PHE A 15 23.35 -50.80 -1.53
C PHE A 15 21.98 -50.45 -2.15
N ASN A 16 21.15 -51.45 -2.46
CA ASN A 16 19.76 -51.32 -2.90
C ASN A 16 18.76 -51.76 -1.82
N GLN A 17 19.07 -51.51 -0.54
CA GLN A 17 17.99 -51.45 0.44
C GLN A 17 17.10 -50.31 -0.03
N VAL A 18 15.96 -50.64 -0.65
CA VAL A 18 14.99 -49.67 -1.16
C VAL A 18 14.82 -48.63 -0.07
N ASP A 19 15.38 -47.43 -0.27
CA ASP A 19 15.50 -46.39 0.76
C ASP A 19 14.19 -46.37 1.53
N ALA A 20 14.25 -46.61 2.84
CA ALA A 20 13.07 -46.83 3.67
C ALA A 20 12.03 -45.75 3.32
N LYS A 21 11.01 -46.12 2.54
CA LYS A 21 10.09 -45.14 1.96
C LYS A 21 9.45 -44.42 3.13
N PHE A 22 9.77 -43.14 3.28
CA PHE A 22 9.26 -42.35 4.39
C PHE A 22 7.73 -42.43 4.37
N SER A 23 7.13 -42.71 5.53
CA SER A 23 5.69 -42.70 5.68
C SER A 23 5.13 -41.36 5.19
N ASN A 24 3.99 -41.37 4.52
CA ASN A 24 3.30 -40.16 4.05
C ASN A 24 3.12 -39.12 5.17
N SER A 25 2.93 -39.58 6.42
CA SER A 25 2.87 -38.70 7.60
C SER A 25 4.18 -37.93 7.82
N THR A 26 5.32 -38.61 7.69
CA THR A 26 6.66 -38.02 7.81
C THR A 26 6.92 -37.01 6.68
N LEU A 27 6.55 -37.35 5.45
CA LEU A 27 6.67 -36.46 4.29
C LEU A 27 5.79 -35.21 4.44
N ASN A 28 4.54 -35.36 4.88
CA ASN A 28 3.63 -34.24 5.12
C ASN A 28 4.13 -33.33 6.24
N ARG A 29 4.72 -33.90 7.31
CA ARG A 29 5.33 -33.13 8.39
C ARG A 29 6.55 -32.34 7.91
N ALA A 30 7.42 -32.97 7.13
CA ALA A 30 8.58 -32.30 6.52
C ALA A 30 8.15 -31.17 5.59
N ALA A 31 7.17 -31.42 4.70
CA ALA A 31 6.60 -30.41 3.82
C ALA A 31 5.99 -29.24 4.61
N THR A 32 5.24 -29.52 5.68
CA THR A 32 4.67 -28.46 6.55
C THR A 32 5.76 -27.62 7.21
N CYS A 33 6.85 -28.23 7.68
CA CYS A 33 7.99 -27.51 8.24
C CYS A 33 8.68 -26.61 7.20
N ILE A 34 8.96 -27.14 6.01
CA ILE A 34 9.58 -26.39 4.90
C ILE A 34 8.68 -25.23 4.49
N GLN A 35 7.40 -25.49 4.27
CA GLN A 35 6.44 -24.47 3.87
C GLN A 35 6.28 -23.38 4.94
N ARG A 36 6.26 -23.74 6.23
CA ARG A 36 6.23 -22.77 7.33
C ARG A 36 7.45 -21.85 7.29
N TRP A 37 8.64 -22.43 7.11
CA TRP A 37 9.88 -21.66 7.04
C TRP A 37 9.89 -20.72 5.84
N TRP A 38 9.50 -21.23 4.66
CA TRP A 38 9.42 -20.48 3.42
C TRP A 38 8.40 -19.33 3.47
N ARG A 39 7.18 -19.60 3.96
CA ARG A 39 6.15 -18.55 4.16
C ARG A 39 6.65 -17.45 5.10
N GLY A 40 7.28 -17.84 6.22
CA GLY A 40 7.87 -16.89 7.15
C GLY A 40 9.02 -16.08 6.54
N PHE A 41 9.87 -16.71 5.73
CA PHE A 41 10.96 -16.05 5.01
C PHE A 41 10.41 -14.99 4.04
N ILE A 42 9.41 -15.33 3.22
CA ILE A 42 8.77 -14.38 2.29
C ILE A 42 8.20 -13.17 3.03
N VAL A 43 7.44 -13.39 4.10
CA VAL A 43 6.83 -12.29 4.87
C VAL A 43 7.89 -11.38 5.47
N ARG A 44 8.94 -11.95 6.09
CA ARG A 44 10.06 -11.16 6.62
C ARG A 44 10.79 -10.38 5.53
N HIS A 45 11.03 -11.00 4.38
CA HIS A 45 11.69 -10.34 3.26
C HIS A 45 10.87 -9.16 2.75
N ARG A 46 9.57 -9.33 2.56
CA ARG A 46 8.67 -8.25 2.13
C ARG A 46 8.61 -7.11 3.16
N LEU A 47 8.54 -7.44 4.45
CA LEU A 47 8.52 -6.44 5.52
C LEU A 47 9.85 -5.68 5.59
N ASN A 48 10.99 -6.36 5.47
CA ASN A 48 12.31 -5.73 5.46
C ASN A 48 12.48 -4.80 4.26
N TYR A 49 11.97 -5.21 3.10
CA TYR A 49 11.95 -4.35 1.91
C TYR A 49 11.10 -3.09 2.15
N MET A 50 9.90 -3.24 2.72
CA MET A 50 9.04 -2.10 3.08
C MET A 50 9.72 -1.16 4.08
N LYS A 51 10.42 -1.69 5.09
CA LYS A 51 11.20 -0.89 6.04
C LYS A 51 12.31 -0.09 5.35
N LYS A 52 12.99 -0.70 4.38
CA LYS A 52 14.00 -0.02 3.56
C LYS A 52 13.37 1.08 2.71
N GLU A 53 12.20 0.84 2.11
CA GLU A 53 11.45 1.85 1.38
C GLU A 53 11.14 3.04 2.29
N VAL A 54 10.53 2.82 3.46
CA VAL A 54 10.24 3.87 4.47
C VAL A 54 11.51 4.64 4.86
N SER A 55 12.62 3.94 5.07
CA SER A 55 13.92 4.56 5.39
C SER A 55 14.43 5.46 4.27
N ASN A 56 14.17 5.15 3.00
CA ASN A 56 14.53 6.00 1.86
C ASN A 56 13.76 7.34 1.87
N PHE A 57 12.63 7.43 2.58
CA PHE A 57 11.89 8.67 2.80
C PHE A 57 12.37 9.43 4.05
N GLY A 58 13.40 8.94 4.75
CA GLY A 58 13.93 9.56 5.96
C GLY A 58 13.08 9.32 7.21
N LEU A 59 12.22 8.31 7.22
CA LEU A 59 11.37 7.95 8.36
C LEU A 59 11.84 6.63 8.98
N THR A 60 11.65 6.47 10.29
CA THR A 60 11.77 5.17 10.93
C THR A 60 10.49 4.35 10.76
N TRP A 61 10.60 3.02 10.83
CA TRP A 61 9.42 2.14 10.77
C TRP A 61 8.41 2.43 11.87
N VAL A 62 8.88 2.77 13.08
CA VAL A 62 8.02 3.04 14.24
C VAL A 62 7.23 4.33 14.05
N GLU A 63 7.89 5.40 13.59
CA GLU A 63 7.23 6.67 13.28
C GLU A 63 6.19 6.50 12.18
N PHE A 64 6.58 5.85 11.08
CA PHE A 64 5.68 5.62 9.94
C PHE A 64 4.46 4.78 10.33
N SER A 65 4.67 3.64 11.00
CA SER A 65 3.56 2.75 11.40
C SER A 65 2.62 3.41 12.41
N SER A 66 3.16 4.23 13.33
CA SER A 66 2.36 5.01 14.27
C SER A 66 1.52 6.06 13.55
N ARG A 67 2.13 6.82 12.62
CA ARG A 67 1.44 7.83 11.82
C ARG A 67 0.35 7.21 10.95
N TYR A 68 0.66 6.12 10.25
CA TYR A 68 -0.30 5.41 9.40
C TYR A 68 -1.51 4.93 10.21
N ARG A 69 -1.26 4.28 11.35
CA ARG A 69 -2.32 3.84 12.26
C ARG A 69 -3.18 5.02 12.75
N GLN A 70 -2.55 6.14 13.13
CA GLN A 70 -3.28 7.32 13.60
C GLN A 70 -4.17 7.90 12.51
N VAL A 71 -3.67 8.04 11.28
CA VAL A 71 -4.47 8.52 10.14
C VAL A 71 -5.68 7.61 9.94
N VAL A 72 -5.48 6.29 9.87
CA VAL A 72 -6.59 5.34 9.68
C VAL A 72 -7.61 5.45 10.82
N GLN A 73 -7.16 5.54 12.06
CA GLN A 73 -8.03 5.70 13.23
C GLN A 73 -8.80 7.03 13.21
N ARG A 74 -8.16 8.14 12.84
CA ARG A 74 -8.82 9.45 12.74
C ARG A 74 -9.92 9.42 11.68
N ILE A 75 -9.61 8.94 10.48
CA ILE A 75 -10.58 8.89 9.37
C ILE A 75 -11.74 7.94 9.68
N GLN A 76 -11.47 6.79 10.30
CA GLN A 76 -12.53 5.90 10.79
C GLN A 76 -13.42 6.60 11.82
N LYS A 77 -12.85 7.34 12.78
CA LYS A 77 -13.62 8.09 13.78
C LYS A 77 -14.45 9.22 13.17
N MET A 78 -13.94 9.88 12.12
CA MET A 78 -14.67 10.95 11.43
C MET A 78 -15.86 10.43 10.61
N ARG A 79 -15.77 9.22 10.04
CA ARG A 79 -16.77 8.67 9.11
C ARG A 79 -17.66 7.57 9.69
N GLN A 80 -17.23 6.89 10.75
CA GLN A 80 -17.95 5.79 11.40
C GLN A 80 -18.12 6.07 12.89
N SER A 81 -19.24 5.61 13.44
CA SER A 81 -19.47 5.63 14.89
C SER A 81 -18.72 4.50 15.62
N GLU A 82 -18.36 3.42 14.93
CA GLU A 82 -17.67 2.25 15.50
C GLU A 82 -16.37 1.93 14.75
N TYR A 83 -15.30 1.65 15.50
CA TYR A 83 -13.98 1.36 14.96
C TYR A 83 -13.89 -0.07 14.39
N LYS A 84 -13.56 -0.20 13.10
CA LYS A 84 -13.18 -1.49 12.50
C LYS A 84 -11.70 -1.80 12.74
N GLN A 85 -11.39 -3.06 12.99
CA GLN A 85 -10.01 -3.51 13.22
C GLN A 85 -9.11 -3.16 12.02
N PHE A 86 -8.02 -2.43 12.29
CA PHE A 86 -6.93 -2.20 11.34
C PHE A 86 -6.23 -3.52 11.01
N ILE A 87 -6.31 -3.94 9.74
CA ILE A 87 -5.59 -5.09 9.21
C ILE A 87 -4.39 -4.58 8.42
N PHE A 88 -3.19 -5.01 8.80
CA PHE A 88 -1.97 -4.59 8.11
C PHE A 88 -1.79 -5.36 6.80
N ASN A 89 -1.77 -4.61 5.69
CA ASN A 89 -1.45 -5.13 4.36
C ASN A 89 -0.26 -4.36 3.76
N ILE A 90 0.75 -5.08 3.27
CA ILE A 90 1.98 -4.49 2.73
C ILE A 90 1.69 -3.63 1.49
N ASN A 91 0.81 -4.09 0.60
CA ASN A 91 0.53 -3.37 -0.64
C ASN A 91 -0.21 -2.06 -0.35
N GLU A 92 -1.24 -2.10 0.50
CA GLU A 92 -1.98 -0.91 0.92
C GLU A 92 -1.10 0.08 1.68
N THR A 93 -0.17 -0.42 2.48
CA THR A 93 0.80 0.40 3.21
C THR A 93 1.76 1.12 2.26
N ARG A 94 2.18 0.44 1.18
CA ARG A 94 3.01 1.05 0.12
C ARG A 94 2.24 2.10 -0.66
N ASP A 95 0.98 1.84 -1.00
CA ASP A 95 0.09 2.81 -1.67
C ASP A 95 -0.06 4.07 -0.80
N PHE A 96 -0.27 3.88 0.51
CA PHE A 96 -0.33 4.98 1.47
C PHE A 96 0.98 5.77 1.53
N LEU A 97 2.12 5.11 1.65
CA LEU A 97 3.44 5.78 1.69
C LEU A 97 3.69 6.62 0.42
N THR A 98 3.33 6.08 -0.74
CA THR A 98 3.49 6.75 -2.04
C THR A 98 2.58 7.98 -2.14
N THR A 99 1.30 7.80 -1.77
CA THR A 99 0.31 8.89 -1.72
C THR A 99 0.78 9.99 -0.78
N GLU A 100 1.21 9.63 0.43
CA GLU A 100 1.63 10.59 1.45
C GLU A 100 2.90 11.36 1.03
N LYS A 101 3.83 10.72 0.33
CA LYS A 101 4.98 11.42 -0.28
C LYS A 101 4.51 12.46 -1.28
N ARG A 102 3.62 12.06 -2.20
CA ARG A 102 3.09 12.94 -3.25
C ARG A 102 2.42 14.17 -2.64
N LEU A 103 1.50 13.95 -1.69
CA LEU A 103 0.84 15.04 -0.96
C LEU A 103 1.85 15.94 -0.24
N THR A 104 2.89 15.37 0.36
CA THR A 104 3.92 16.15 1.07
C THR A 104 4.75 17.00 0.11
N THR A 105 5.12 16.47 -1.04
CA THR A 105 5.87 17.23 -2.06
C THR A 105 5.04 18.40 -2.56
N ILE A 106 3.77 18.16 -2.93
CA ILE A 106 2.89 19.20 -3.48
C ILE A 106 2.57 20.26 -2.41
N PHE A 107 2.35 19.82 -1.16
CA PHE A 107 2.14 20.75 -0.05
C PHE A 107 3.33 21.69 0.10
N LYS A 108 4.56 21.17 0.11
CA LYS A 108 5.77 21.99 0.20
C LYS A 108 5.93 22.98 -0.95
N THR A 109 5.42 22.66 -2.14
CA THR A 109 5.49 23.58 -3.29
C THR A 109 4.46 24.71 -3.23
N LEU A 110 3.31 24.46 -2.61
CA LEU A 110 2.20 25.43 -2.57
C LEU A 110 2.14 26.20 -1.24
N SER A 111 2.55 25.59 -0.13
CA SER A 111 2.44 26.19 1.20
C SER A 111 3.42 27.34 1.39
N PHE A 112 2.93 28.45 1.94
CA PHE A 112 3.76 29.52 2.47
C PHE A 112 3.79 29.42 4.00
N ASN A 113 4.98 29.36 4.60
CA ASN A 113 5.16 29.22 6.05
C ASN A 113 4.42 28.00 6.66
N ASP A 114 4.53 26.83 6.00
CA ASP A 114 3.89 25.56 6.41
C ASP A 114 2.36 25.63 6.58
N LYS A 115 1.72 26.59 5.91
CA LYS A 115 0.27 26.75 5.87
C LYS A 115 -0.21 26.99 4.44
N LEU A 116 -1.43 26.56 4.16
CA LEU A 116 -2.10 26.77 2.88
C LEU A 116 -3.41 27.49 3.11
N ASP A 117 -3.76 28.45 2.25
CA ASP A 117 -5.06 29.12 2.31
C ASP A 117 -6.17 28.14 1.86
N VAL A 118 -7.37 28.24 2.47
CA VAL A 118 -8.57 27.51 2.03
C VAL A 118 -8.86 27.73 0.54
N ASN A 119 -8.59 28.92 0.01
CA ASN A 119 -8.80 29.24 -1.41
C ASN A 119 -7.84 28.48 -2.34
N GLU A 120 -6.67 28.08 -1.85
CA GLU A 120 -5.68 27.31 -2.61
C GLU A 120 -5.91 25.80 -2.52
N LEU A 121 -6.90 25.37 -1.74
CA LEU A 121 -7.19 23.95 -1.55
C LEU A 121 -7.62 23.29 -2.86
N GLU A 122 -8.45 23.94 -3.67
CA GLU A 122 -8.87 23.39 -4.98
C GLU A 122 -7.66 23.17 -5.90
N LYS A 123 -6.74 24.14 -5.95
CA LYS A 123 -5.49 24.04 -6.69
C LYS A 123 -4.59 22.92 -6.16
N PHE A 124 -4.57 22.71 -4.84
CA PHE A 124 -3.84 21.60 -4.23
C PHE A 124 -4.38 20.24 -4.71
N PHE A 125 -5.71 20.06 -4.77
CA PHE A 125 -6.32 18.84 -5.32
C PHE A 125 -5.98 18.64 -6.79
N GLU A 126 -6.02 19.71 -7.60
CA GLU A 126 -5.64 19.67 -9.01
C GLU A 126 -4.18 19.25 -9.20
N CYS A 127 -3.24 19.84 -8.46
CA CYS A 127 -1.82 19.45 -8.51
C CYS A 127 -1.57 18.02 -8.02
N CYS A 128 -2.45 17.48 -7.17
CA CYS A 128 -2.39 16.09 -6.71
C CYS A 128 -3.03 15.10 -7.69
N ASP A 129 -3.50 15.55 -8.86
CA ASP A 129 -4.29 14.77 -9.81
C ASP A 129 -5.52 14.14 -9.14
N LEU A 130 -6.09 14.83 -8.14
CA LEU A 130 -7.29 14.40 -7.44
C LEU A 130 -8.49 15.14 -8.00
N SER A 131 -9.54 14.38 -8.32
CA SER A 131 -10.61 14.88 -9.15
C SER A 131 -11.87 15.29 -8.37
N ALA A 132 -11.70 15.70 -7.11
CA ALA A 132 -12.79 16.13 -6.23
C ALA A 132 -13.44 17.44 -6.70
N THR A 133 -14.75 17.57 -6.49
CA THR A 133 -15.50 18.80 -6.81
C THR A 133 -15.36 19.82 -5.68
N SER A 134 -15.42 21.12 -5.98
CA SER A 134 -15.43 22.20 -4.98
C SER A 134 -16.43 21.98 -3.84
N TYR A 135 -17.61 21.43 -4.14
CA TYR A 135 -18.60 21.07 -3.12
C TYR A 135 -18.12 19.96 -2.18
N GLU A 136 -17.56 18.88 -2.73
CA GLU A 136 -17.04 17.74 -1.95
C GLU A 136 -15.86 18.17 -1.06
N ILE A 137 -15.00 19.07 -1.59
CA ILE A 137 -13.88 19.64 -0.84
C ILE A 137 -14.38 20.46 0.34
N LYS A 138 -15.37 21.34 0.14
CA LYS A 138 -15.96 22.15 1.20
C LYS A 138 -16.68 21.30 2.24
N GLU A 139 -17.50 20.34 1.81
CA GLU A 139 -18.17 19.39 2.71
C GLU A 139 -17.15 18.63 3.57
N ALA A 140 -16.12 18.06 2.95
CA ALA A 140 -15.06 17.36 3.66
C ALA A 140 -14.31 18.28 4.64
N LEU A 141 -14.01 19.51 4.23
CA LEU A 141 -13.35 20.50 5.08
C LEU A 141 -14.19 20.83 6.32
N ASP A 142 -15.49 21.08 6.14
CA ASP A 142 -16.40 21.39 7.25
C ASP A 142 -16.49 20.23 8.26
N TYR A 143 -16.56 18.98 7.77
CA TYR A 143 -16.54 17.80 8.63
C TYR A 143 -15.21 17.63 9.36
N VAL A 144 -14.08 17.79 8.68
CA VAL A 144 -12.75 17.63 9.28
C VAL A 144 -12.54 18.69 10.35
N LEU A 145 -12.87 19.96 10.09
CA LEU A 145 -12.66 21.07 11.02
C LEU A 145 -13.43 20.91 12.35
N GLN A 146 -14.54 20.16 12.39
CA GLN A 146 -15.24 19.84 13.64
C GLN A 146 -14.38 19.04 14.63
N HIS A 147 -13.34 18.33 14.14
CA HIS A 147 -12.43 17.54 14.94
C HIS A 147 -11.14 18.28 15.33
N TYR A 148 -10.96 19.52 14.87
CA TYR A 148 -9.80 20.35 15.14
C TYR A 148 -10.17 21.59 15.97
N PRO A 149 -9.21 22.20 16.68
CA PRO A 149 -9.47 23.49 17.32
C PRO A 149 -9.85 24.54 16.27
N PRO A 150 -10.73 25.50 16.62
CA PRO A 150 -11.16 26.55 15.71
C PRO A 150 -9.94 27.32 15.20
N GLN A 151 -9.79 27.39 13.88
CA GLN A 151 -8.72 28.14 13.23
C GLN A 151 -9.06 29.63 13.27
N LYS A 152 -8.12 30.46 13.70
CA LYS A 152 -8.32 31.92 13.79
C LYS A 152 -8.23 32.62 12.42
N ASN A 153 -7.58 31.98 11.45
CA ASN A 153 -7.38 32.46 10.09
C ASN A 153 -7.76 31.33 9.14
N ASP A 154 -8.10 31.65 7.89
CA ASP A 154 -8.36 30.69 6.79
C ASP A 154 -7.10 29.95 6.32
N SER A 155 -6.15 29.72 7.22
CA SER A 155 -4.88 29.04 6.99
C SER A 155 -4.95 27.61 7.55
N LEU A 156 -4.85 26.63 6.66
CA LEU A 156 -4.91 25.21 6.98
C LEU A 156 -3.49 24.65 7.20
N THR A 157 -3.34 23.81 8.22
CA THR A 157 -2.11 23.05 8.45
C THR A 157 -2.06 21.83 7.54
N LYS A 158 -0.85 21.30 7.33
CA LYS A 158 -0.62 20.05 6.58
C LYS A 158 -1.54 18.91 7.04
N GLU A 159 -1.69 18.75 8.36
CA GLU A 159 -2.49 17.68 8.96
C GLU A 159 -3.97 17.77 8.56
N ILE A 160 -4.53 18.98 8.60
CA ILE A 160 -5.94 19.22 8.24
C ILE A 160 -6.15 18.92 6.75
N ILE A 161 -5.27 19.43 5.88
CA ILE A 161 -5.38 19.22 4.42
C ILE A 161 -5.29 17.73 4.09
N PHE A 162 -4.36 17.02 4.72
CA PHE A 162 -4.18 15.60 4.51
C PHE A 162 -5.40 14.83 4.99
N ASP A 163 -5.95 15.17 6.15
CA ASP A 163 -7.17 14.55 6.66
C ASP A 163 -8.39 14.88 5.77
N VAL A 164 -8.46 16.05 5.11
CA VAL A 164 -9.48 16.35 4.08
C VAL A 164 -9.31 15.45 2.86
N VAL A 165 -8.08 15.27 2.36
CA VAL A 165 -7.80 14.34 1.27
C VAL A 165 -8.19 12.92 1.65
N TYR A 166 -7.79 12.45 2.82
CA TYR A 166 -8.11 11.10 3.30
C TYR A 166 -9.58 10.95 3.70
N TYR A 167 -10.28 12.04 4.00
CA TYR A 167 -11.72 12.02 4.20
C TYR A 167 -12.43 11.77 2.86
N ILE A 168 -11.96 12.32 1.75
CA ILE A 168 -12.57 12.06 0.43
C ILE A 168 -12.11 10.70 -0.12
N TYR A 169 -10.80 10.47 -0.10
CA TYR A 169 -10.09 9.28 -0.60
C TYR A 169 -9.48 8.50 0.55
N PRO A 170 -10.27 7.68 1.28
CA PRO A 170 -9.80 6.99 2.46
C PRO A 170 -8.72 5.95 2.12
N PRO A 171 -7.67 5.80 2.94
CA PRO A 171 -6.72 4.70 2.79
C PRO A 171 -7.44 3.35 2.84
N LYS A 172 -7.04 2.41 1.98
CA LYS A 172 -7.68 1.08 1.87
C LYS A 172 -7.80 0.35 3.21
N ALA A 173 -6.82 0.50 4.10
CA ALA A 173 -6.82 -0.10 5.43
C ALA A 173 -7.94 0.40 6.37
N THR A 174 -8.61 1.50 6.04
CA THR A 174 -9.80 1.95 6.79
C THR A 174 -11.01 1.04 6.57
N GLY A 175 -11.05 0.28 5.46
CA GLY A 175 -12.22 -0.48 5.03
C GLY A 175 -13.43 0.39 4.67
N LEU A 176 -13.19 1.68 4.39
CA LEU A 176 -14.19 2.65 3.93
C LEU A 176 -14.17 2.73 2.40
N GLN A 177 -15.34 2.95 1.82
CA GLN A 177 -15.46 3.35 0.42
C GLN A 177 -15.26 4.86 0.28
N THR A 178 -14.80 5.31 -0.88
CA THR A 178 -14.68 6.74 -1.23
C THR A 178 -16.01 7.47 -1.01
N SER A 179 -16.01 8.72 -0.51
CA SER A 179 -17.29 9.51 -0.39
C SER A 179 -17.72 10.09 -1.72
N ARG A 180 -16.78 10.13 -2.67
CA ARG A 180 -16.95 10.73 -3.97
C ARG A 180 -18.13 10.12 -4.70
N LYS A 181 -18.94 10.97 -5.33
CA LYS A 181 -20.05 10.52 -6.18
C LYS A 181 -19.61 10.52 -7.65
N SER A 182 -19.88 9.41 -8.34
CA SER A 182 -19.66 9.34 -9.79
C SER A 182 -20.48 10.42 -10.50
N THR A 183 -19.83 11.21 -11.35
CA THR A 183 -20.47 12.26 -12.14
C THR A 183 -20.28 11.94 -13.62
N TRP A 184 -21.21 12.33 -14.50
CA TRP A 184 -21.08 12.12 -15.95
C TRP A 184 -19.78 12.67 -16.55
N VAL A 185 -19.23 13.74 -15.97
CA VAL A 185 -17.97 14.37 -16.39
C VAL A 185 -16.74 13.66 -15.82
N ARG A 186 -16.91 12.93 -14.70
CA ARG A 186 -15.83 12.24 -13.98
C ARG A 186 -16.36 10.93 -13.39
N PRO A 187 -16.63 9.92 -14.22
CA PRO A 187 -17.14 8.63 -13.77
C PRO A 187 -16.15 7.91 -12.86
N ILE A 188 -16.70 7.14 -11.92
CA ILE A 188 -15.97 6.15 -11.14
C ILE A 188 -16.17 4.80 -11.83
N ILE A 189 -15.08 4.21 -12.34
CA ILE A 189 -15.06 2.93 -13.07
C ILE A 189 -14.40 1.90 -12.15
N ASP A 190 -15.11 0.82 -11.83
CA ASP A 190 -14.62 -0.25 -10.94
C ASP A 190 -14.11 0.22 -9.57
N GLY A 191 -14.62 1.36 -9.09
CA GLY A 191 -14.21 1.97 -7.81
C GLY A 191 -12.98 2.88 -7.90
N GLU A 192 -12.41 3.05 -9.09
CA GLU A 192 -11.31 3.99 -9.37
C GLU A 192 -11.78 5.16 -10.23
N ASP A 193 -11.18 6.33 -10.03
CA ASP A 193 -11.49 7.52 -10.82
C ASP A 193 -10.96 7.38 -12.25
N GLU A 194 -11.76 7.76 -13.25
CA GLU A 194 -11.33 7.78 -14.66
C GLU A 194 -10.01 8.54 -14.87
N THR A 195 -9.78 9.65 -14.16
CA THR A 195 -8.54 10.44 -14.26
C THR A 195 -7.31 9.66 -13.81
N ALA A 196 -7.46 8.71 -12.88
CA ALA A 196 -6.38 7.83 -12.49
C ALA A 196 -6.08 6.78 -13.57
N ILE A 197 -7.11 6.37 -14.33
CA ILE A 197 -7.01 5.35 -15.39
C ILE A 197 -6.45 5.95 -16.69
N GLN A 198 -6.94 7.12 -17.11
CA GLN A 198 -6.51 7.80 -18.33
C GLN A 198 -5.12 8.45 -18.20
N GLY A 199 -4.67 8.70 -16.97
CA GLY A 199 -3.50 9.53 -16.71
C GLY A 199 -3.78 11.00 -17.04
N THR A 200 -2.80 11.87 -16.77
CA THR A 200 -2.93 13.27 -17.17
C THR A 200 -2.73 13.41 -18.68
N PRO A 201 -3.54 14.25 -19.36
CA PRO A 201 -3.41 14.46 -20.80
C PRO A 201 -2.07 15.10 -21.21
N PHE A 202 -1.27 15.57 -20.23
CA PHE A 202 0.04 16.20 -20.42
C PHE A 202 1.21 15.22 -20.38
N LEU A 203 0.99 13.95 -20.03
CA LEU A 203 2.03 12.93 -20.17
C LEU A 203 2.10 12.52 -21.63
N GLU A 204 3.20 12.87 -22.29
CA GLU A 204 3.48 12.38 -23.64
C GLU A 204 3.41 10.85 -23.64
N PRO A 205 2.79 10.22 -24.64
CA PRO A 205 2.70 8.77 -24.71
C PRO A 205 4.11 8.18 -24.71
N ILE A 206 4.46 7.49 -23.62
CA ILE A 206 5.74 6.81 -23.51
C ILE A 206 5.70 5.61 -24.44
N ASP A 207 6.60 5.55 -25.42
CA ASP A 207 6.76 4.37 -26.25
C ASP A 207 7.21 3.18 -25.38
N MET A 208 6.29 2.24 -25.18
CA MET A 208 6.51 1.05 -24.36
C MET A 208 7.70 0.22 -24.86
N ASN A 209 8.04 0.29 -26.15
CA ASN A 209 9.21 -0.40 -26.69
C ASN A 209 10.52 0.13 -26.08
N ILE A 210 10.57 1.41 -25.74
CA ILE A 210 11.73 2.01 -25.07
C ILE A 210 11.85 1.44 -23.65
N VAL A 211 10.74 1.37 -22.92
CA VAL A 211 10.69 0.80 -21.56
C VAL A 211 11.11 -0.68 -21.59
N TYR A 212 10.61 -1.47 -22.53
CA TYR A 212 11.00 -2.87 -22.70
C TYR A 212 12.50 -3.03 -22.98
N LYS A 213 13.09 -2.19 -23.85
CA LYS A 213 14.54 -2.20 -24.11
C LYS A 213 15.39 -1.88 -22.89
N PHE A 214 14.88 -1.11 -21.93
CA PHE A 214 15.58 -0.83 -20.67
C PHE A 214 15.47 -2.00 -19.69
N LEU A 215 14.36 -2.72 -19.68
CA LEU A 215 14.14 -3.89 -18.83
C LEU A 215 14.92 -5.12 -19.32
N ASP A 216 15.05 -5.31 -20.64
CA ASP A 216 15.83 -6.40 -21.23
C ASP A 216 17.36 -6.25 -21.06
N LYS A 217 17.83 -5.07 -20.64
CA LYS A 217 19.26 -4.78 -20.43
C LYS A 217 19.74 -4.91 -18.98
N GLN A 218 18.89 -5.40 -18.07
CA GLN A 218 19.27 -5.79 -16.70
C GLN A 218 19.42 -7.30 -16.58
#